data_AF-A0A9X2LMA5-F1
#
_entry.id   AF-A0A9X2LMA5-F1
#
_cell.length_a   1.000
_cell.length_b   1.000
_cell.length_c   1.000
_cell.angle_alpha   90.00
_cell.angle_beta   90.00
_cell.angle_gamma   90.00
#
_symmetry.space_group_name_H-M   'P 1'
#
loop_
_entity.id
_entity.type
_entity.pdbx_description
1 polymer ?
#
loop_
_entity_poly.entity_id
_entity_poly.type
_entity_poly.pdbx_seq_one_letter_code
_entity_poly.pdbx_strand_id
1 'polypeptide(L)'
;MAFIITQGSPNPLVLPPGGHASFTIEVKVDAGSVGAGETIRVKLPAGLFFPPTGQIRYISGGSVEVLPVESLEDGGRLVRFKAKAIGIQPQGFYSINVQALPNAAEGDRIQPDGLTIGATTTAPLSFRVGPPQPVEHKVYGTVDANGNVLSGDGFTVGPGLTGAYKIIFAKLFASRPTVLATLLKGGERGAVSVESVNTGLFVVQTTTNGAPAPLGFSFIAIGLAAPNP
;
A
#
# COMPACT_ATOMS: atom_id res chain seq x y z
N MET A 1 17.77 -3.57 -26.75
CA MET A 1 16.72 -3.98 -25.83
C MET A 1 17.25 -3.82 -24.42
N ALA A 2 16.70 -2.86 -23.69
CA ALA A 2 17.03 -2.58 -22.31
C ALA A 2 15.90 -3.07 -21.39
N PHE A 3 16.28 -3.65 -20.27
CA PHE A 3 15.33 -3.92 -19.20
C PHE A 3 15.13 -2.64 -18.38
N ILE A 4 13.96 -2.53 -17.78
CA ILE A 4 13.66 -1.56 -16.74
C ILE A 4 13.12 -2.36 -15.58
N ILE A 5 13.74 -2.22 -14.42
CA ILE A 5 13.39 -2.93 -13.20
C ILE A 5 13.26 -1.93 -12.05
N THR A 6 12.19 -2.03 -11.28
CA THR A 6 11.89 -1.10 -10.20
C THR A 6 11.32 -1.82 -8.99
N GLN A 7 11.70 -1.39 -7.78
CA GLN A 7 11.00 -1.77 -6.55
C GLN A 7 9.65 -1.03 -6.48
N GLY A 8 8.59 -1.76 -6.15
CA GLY A 8 7.26 -1.20 -5.94
C GLY A 8 7.13 -0.50 -4.58
N SER A 9 6.06 0.28 -4.41
CA SER A 9 5.77 0.96 -3.15
C SER A 9 5.31 -0.02 -2.06
N PRO A 10 5.65 0.21 -0.78
CA PRO A 10 6.40 1.35 -0.25
C PRO A 10 7.91 1.27 -0.52
N ASN A 11 8.52 2.44 -0.74
CA ASN A 11 9.96 2.59 -0.97
C ASN A 11 10.49 3.76 -0.11
N PRO A 12 11.30 3.53 0.94
CA PRO A 12 11.82 2.22 1.38
C PRO A 12 10.75 1.33 2.00
N LEU A 13 10.94 0.01 1.93
CA LEU A 13 10.18 -0.94 2.75
C LEU A 13 10.72 -0.91 4.20
N VAL A 14 9.85 -0.73 5.19
CA VAL A 14 10.22 -0.71 6.61
C VAL A 14 10.02 -2.07 7.26
N LEU A 15 11.01 -2.57 7.99
CA LEU A 15 10.99 -3.85 8.70
C LEU A 15 11.55 -3.66 10.13
N PRO A 16 10.91 -4.16 11.19
CA PRO A 16 11.56 -4.23 12.50
C PRO A 16 12.68 -5.28 12.49
N PRO A 17 13.66 -5.21 13.43
CA PRO A 17 14.63 -6.28 13.64
C PRO A 17 13.92 -7.63 13.82
N GLY A 18 14.37 -8.67 13.10
CA GLY A 18 13.74 -9.99 13.08
C GLY A 18 12.44 -10.09 12.27
N GLY A 19 11.86 -8.96 11.87
CA GLY A 19 10.61 -8.87 11.11
C GLY A 19 10.75 -9.41 9.70
N HIS A 20 9.65 -9.91 9.15
CA HIS A 20 9.56 -10.42 7.79
C HIS A 20 8.48 -9.67 7.01
N ALA A 21 8.67 -9.54 5.69
CA ALA A 21 7.67 -9.01 4.78
C ALA A 21 7.90 -9.54 3.37
N SER A 22 7.22 -8.93 2.39
CA SER A 22 7.54 -9.04 0.99
C SER A 22 7.64 -7.66 0.37
N PHE A 23 8.61 -7.47 -0.53
CA PHE A 23 8.64 -6.30 -1.42
C PHE A 23 8.28 -6.73 -2.83
N THR A 24 7.73 -5.80 -3.59
CA THR A 24 7.36 -6.05 -4.98
C THR A 24 8.42 -5.50 -5.93
N ILE A 25 8.59 -6.16 -7.07
CA ILE A 25 9.38 -5.63 -8.18
C ILE A 25 8.57 -5.75 -9.47
N GLU A 26 8.69 -4.74 -10.32
CA GLU A 26 8.17 -4.74 -11.67
C GLU A 26 9.35 -4.80 -12.65
N VAL A 27 9.18 -5.61 -13.70
CA VAL A 27 10.19 -5.77 -14.75
C VAL A 27 9.51 -5.58 -16.09
N LYS A 28 10.03 -4.65 -16.90
CA LYS A 28 9.56 -4.39 -18.27
C LYS A 28 10.73 -4.26 -19.23
N VAL A 29 10.45 -4.32 -20.52
CA VAL A 29 11.42 -4.03 -21.59
C VAL A 29 10.99 -2.83 -22.42
N ASP A 30 11.99 -2.12 -22.96
CA ASP A 30 11.79 -0.91 -23.77
C ASP A 30 11.25 -1.20 -25.18
N ALA A 31 11.63 -2.32 -25.79
CA ALA A 31 11.12 -2.80 -27.07
C ALA A 31 11.40 -4.30 -27.28
N GLY A 32 10.50 -4.99 -28.00
CA GLY A 32 10.64 -6.42 -28.35
C GLY A 32 10.07 -7.39 -27.30
N SER A 33 10.12 -8.69 -27.59
CA SER A 33 9.82 -9.77 -26.65
C SER A 33 11.11 -10.38 -26.13
N VAL A 34 11.19 -10.57 -24.81
CA VAL A 34 12.25 -11.37 -24.17
C VAL A 34 11.70 -12.75 -23.93
N GLY A 35 12.51 -13.79 -24.15
CA GLY A 35 12.13 -15.14 -23.77
C GLY A 35 11.84 -15.21 -22.27
N ALA A 36 10.81 -15.97 -21.89
CA ALA A 36 10.61 -16.35 -20.50
C ALA A 36 11.87 -17.07 -19.97
N GLY A 37 12.22 -16.87 -18.69
CA GLY A 37 13.39 -17.53 -18.09
C GLY A 37 14.68 -16.70 -18.00
N GLU A 38 14.63 -15.38 -18.21
CA GLU A 38 15.72 -14.50 -17.77
C GLU A 38 15.93 -14.63 -16.26
N THR A 39 17.19 -14.59 -15.82
CA THR A 39 17.49 -14.69 -14.39
C THR A 39 17.46 -13.31 -13.75
N ILE A 40 16.52 -13.11 -12.84
CA ILE A 40 16.51 -11.96 -11.93
C ILE A 40 17.39 -12.31 -10.74
N ARG A 41 18.30 -11.40 -10.39
CA ARG A 41 19.09 -11.49 -9.15
C ARG A 41 18.69 -10.37 -8.22
N VAL A 42 18.52 -10.74 -6.96
CA VAL A 42 18.13 -9.85 -5.87
C VAL A 42 19.24 -9.89 -4.83
N LYS A 43 19.97 -8.79 -4.69
CA LYS A 43 21.00 -8.58 -3.69
C LYS A 43 20.45 -7.70 -2.59
N LEU A 44 20.24 -8.28 -1.42
CA LEU A 44 19.72 -7.58 -0.25
C LEU A 44 20.85 -6.82 0.47
N PRO A 45 20.58 -5.60 0.97
CA PRO A 45 21.56 -4.86 1.75
C PRO A 45 21.90 -5.59 3.06
N ALA A 46 23.00 -5.17 3.69
CA ALA A 46 23.47 -5.79 4.93
C ALA A 46 22.39 -5.81 6.02
N GLY A 47 22.26 -6.93 6.73
CA GLY A 47 21.25 -7.09 7.78
C GLY A 47 19.87 -7.55 7.30
N LEU A 48 19.68 -7.77 5.99
CA LEU A 48 18.48 -8.38 5.41
C LEU A 48 18.86 -9.66 4.67
N PHE A 49 17.96 -10.65 4.64
CA PHE A 49 18.16 -11.91 3.95
C PHE A 49 16.83 -12.47 3.43
N PHE A 50 16.90 -13.33 2.42
CA PHE A 50 15.77 -14.14 1.97
C PHE A 50 15.62 -15.33 2.94
N PRO A 51 14.49 -15.46 3.65
CA PRO A 51 14.35 -16.49 4.68
C PRO A 51 14.28 -17.91 4.06
N PRO A 52 14.68 -18.97 4.79
CA PRO A 52 14.60 -20.35 4.29
C PRO A 52 13.21 -20.80 3.86
N THR A 53 12.16 -20.27 4.52
CA THR A 53 10.75 -20.52 4.19
C THR A 53 10.16 -19.47 3.23
N GLY A 54 11.00 -18.55 2.75
CA GLY A 54 10.61 -17.47 1.86
C GLY A 54 10.11 -17.99 0.52
N GLN A 55 9.18 -17.25 -0.06
CA GLN A 55 8.66 -17.50 -1.39
C GLN A 55 8.96 -16.32 -2.30
N ILE A 56 9.13 -16.64 -3.57
CA ILE A 56 9.08 -15.68 -4.66
C ILE A 56 7.80 -15.98 -5.41
N ARG A 57 6.96 -14.96 -5.62
CA ARG A 57 5.66 -15.13 -6.27
C ARG A 57 5.57 -14.23 -7.49
N TYR A 58 4.97 -14.71 -8.56
CA TYR A 58 4.49 -13.88 -9.66
C TYR A 58 2.98 -13.71 -9.53
N ILE A 59 2.51 -12.46 -9.57
CA ILE A 59 1.12 -12.09 -9.35
C ILE A 59 0.62 -11.38 -10.60
N SER A 60 -0.43 -11.92 -11.23
CA SER A 60 -0.98 -11.42 -12.49
C SER A 60 -2.47 -11.74 -12.58
N GLY A 61 -3.31 -10.75 -12.92
CA GLY A 61 -4.75 -10.97 -13.18
C GLY A 61 -5.51 -11.71 -12.07
N GLY A 62 -5.15 -11.49 -10.80
CA GLY A 62 -5.75 -12.19 -9.65
C GLY A 62 -5.20 -13.60 -9.36
N SER A 63 -4.28 -14.10 -10.19
CA SER A 63 -3.58 -15.37 -9.99
C SER A 63 -2.24 -15.16 -9.28
N VAL A 64 -1.84 -16.13 -8.44
CA VAL A 64 -0.57 -16.14 -7.71
C VAL A 64 0.16 -17.44 -8.01
N GLU A 65 1.38 -17.34 -8.54
CA GLU A 65 2.24 -18.49 -8.84
C GLU A 65 3.52 -18.40 -8.00
N VAL A 66 3.87 -19.47 -7.28
CA VAL A 66 5.14 -19.56 -6.54
C VAL A 66 6.24 -19.98 -7.53
N LEU A 67 7.28 -19.17 -7.62
CA LEU A 67 8.43 -19.42 -8.50
C LEU A 67 9.54 -20.16 -7.73
N PRO A 68 10.24 -21.09 -8.39
CA PRO A 68 11.39 -21.75 -7.79
C PRO A 68 12.55 -20.77 -7.59
N VAL A 69 13.26 -20.95 -6.47
CA VAL A 69 14.55 -20.29 -6.22
C VAL A 69 15.63 -21.09 -6.94
N GLU A 70 16.36 -20.44 -7.84
CA GLU A 70 17.43 -21.07 -8.63
C GLU A 70 18.71 -21.22 -7.80
N SER A 71 19.04 -20.19 -7.00
CA SER A 71 20.19 -20.22 -6.11
C SER A 71 20.01 -19.24 -4.96
N LEU A 72 20.61 -19.59 -3.83
CA LEU A 72 20.71 -18.79 -2.63
C LEU A 72 22.18 -18.72 -2.21
N GLU A 73 22.71 -17.51 -2.10
CA GLU A 73 24.12 -17.24 -1.81
C GLU A 73 24.25 -16.20 -0.69
N ASP A 74 25.45 -16.09 -0.11
CA ASP A 74 25.78 -15.12 0.94
C ASP A 74 24.78 -15.15 2.11
N GLY A 75 24.46 -16.37 2.60
CA GLY A 75 23.52 -16.56 3.71
C GLY A 75 22.08 -16.11 3.40
N GLY A 76 21.70 -16.04 2.13
CA GLY A 76 20.40 -15.56 1.68
C GLY A 76 20.36 -14.09 1.32
N ARG A 77 21.50 -13.39 1.33
CA ARG A 77 21.58 -12.01 0.85
C ARG A 77 21.51 -11.91 -0.67
N LEU A 78 21.85 -12.98 -1.39
CA LEU A 78 21.70 -13.02 -2.84
C LEU A 78 20.78 -14.18 -3.22
N VAL A 79 19.64 -13.85 -3.82
CA VAL A 79 18.68 -14.84 -4.34
C VAL A 79 18.50 -14.65 -5.84
N ARG A 80 18.45 -15.77 -6.58
CA ARG A 80 18.19 -15.76 -8.03
C ARG A 80 16.98 -16.61 -8.36
N PHE A 81 16.22 -16.16 -9.34
CA PHE A 81 15.06 -16.89 -9.85
C PHE A 81 14.81 -16.57 -11.32
N LYS A 82 14.03 -17.43 -11.97
CA LYS A 82 13.65 -17.26 -13.38
C LYS A 82 12.42 -16.38 -13.49
N ALA A 83 12.52 -15.35 -14.32
CA ALA A 83 11.41 -14.45 -14.62
C ALA A 83 10.30 -15.23 -15.35
N LYS A 84 9.10 -15.22 -14.78
CA LYS A 84 7.90 -15.82 -15.39
C LYS A 84 7.49 -15.14 -16.70
N ALA A 85 7.34 -13.82 -16.67
CA ALA A 85 6.94 -13.02 -17.82
C ALA A 85 7.59 -11.64 -17.76
N ILE A 86 8.14 -11.20 -18.89
CA ILE A 86 8.67 -9.85 -19.07
C ILE A 86 8.10 -9.33 -20.38
N GLY A 87 7.50 -8.15 -20.34
CA GLY A 87 6.91 -7.54 -21.52
C GLY A 87 7.07 -6.03 -21.51
N ILE A 88 6.72 -5.40 -22.63
CA ILE A 88 6.66 -3.93 -22.74
C ILE A 88 5.58 -3.37 -21.80
N GLN A 89 4.50 -4.13 -21.62
CA GLN A 89 3.46 -3.92 -20.61
C GLN A 89 3.41 -5.16 -19.73
N PRO A 90 4.09 -5.18 -18.58
CA PRO A 90 4.06 -6.34 -17.70
C PRO A 90 2.63 -6.57 -17.21
N GLN A 91 2.12 -7.79 -17.39
CA GLN A 91 0.77 -8.18 -16.96
C GLN A 91 0.69 -8.46 -15.45
N GLY A 92 1.83 -8.45 -14.78
CA GLY A 92 1.98 -8.76 -13.37
C GLY A 92 3.28 -8.25 -12.79
N PHE A 93 3.48 -8.54 -11.52
CA PHE A 93 4.67 -8.15 -10.75
C PHE A 93 5.17 -9.32 -9.91
N TYR A 94 6.40 -9.22 -9.43
CA TYR A 94 6.97 -10.22 -8.54
C TYR A 94 6.90 -9.74 -7.11
N SER A 95 6.59 -10.64 -6.18
CA SER A 95 6.62 -10.42 -4.74
C SER A 95 7.66 -11.34 -4.13
N ILE A 96 8.66 -10.77 -3.45
CA ILE A 96 9.81 -11.51 -2.92
C ILE A 96 9.83 -11.36 -1.40
N ASN A 97 9.87 -12.48 -0.67
CA ASN A 97 10.01 -12.45 0.77
C ASN A 97 11.40 -11.96 1.21
N VAL A 98 11.41 -11.23 2.32
CA VAL A 98 12.62 -10.69 2.95
C VAL A 98 12.43 -10.70 4.47
N GLN A 99 13.53 -10.90 5.19
CA GLN A 99 13.57 -10.84 6.64
C GLN A 99 14.76 -10.01 7.10
N ALA A 100 14.56 -9.18 8.12
CA ALA A 100 15.64 -8.51 8.82
C ALA A 100 16.28 -9.46 9.84
N LEU A 101 17.61 -9.40 10.00
CA LEU A 101 18.27 -10.12 11.09
C LEU A 101 17.69 -9.67 12.45
N PRO A 102 17.58 -10.58 13.44
CA PRO A 102 17.08 -10.23 14.77
C PRO A 102 17.85 -9.09 15.45
N ASN A 103 19.14 -8.94 15.13
CA ASN A 103 20.04 -7.92 15.66
C ASN A 103 20.43 -6.86 14.61
N ALA A 104 19.67 -6.71 13.52
CA ALA A 104 19.94 -5.71 12.51
C ALA A 104 19.87 -4.30 13.12
N ALA A 105 20.94 -3.51 12.95
CA ALA A 105 20.97 -2.12 13.41
C ALA A 105 19.87 -1.29 12.73
N GLU A 106 19.27 -0.35 13.45
CA GLU A 106 18.30 0.56 12.85
C GLU A 106 18.94 1.46 11.79
N GLY A 107 18.15 1.83 10.78
CA GLY A 107 18.55 2.79 9.76
C GLY A 107 18.19 2.39 8.33
N ASP A 108 18.37 3.38 7.44
CA ASP A 108 18.18 3.24 6.01
C ASP A 108 19.29 2.40 5.37
N ARG A 109 18.89 1.60 4.40
CA ARG A 109 19.76 0.67 3.68
C ARG A 109 19.42 0.76 2.20
N ILE A 110 20.40 1.17 1.41
CA ILE A 110 20.29 1.20 -0.04
C ILE A 110 21.34 0.23 -0.60
N GLN A 111 20.90 -0.72 -1.41
CA GLN A 111 21.78 -1.55 -2.23
C GLN A 111 21.67 -1.04 -3.68
N PRO A 112 22.64 -0.27 -4.21
CA PRO A 112 22.52 0.36 -5.54
C PRO A 112 22.32 -0.63 -6.69
N ASP A 113 22.94 -1.81 -6.60
CA ASP A 113 22.82 -2.95 -7.50
C ASP A 113 21.90 -4.05 -6.93
N GLY A 114 20.90 -3.64 -6.15
CA GLY A 114 20.02 -4.55 -5.40
C GLY A 114 19.16 -5.45 -6.28
N LEU A 115 18.80 -4.98 -7.48
CA LEU A 115 18.14 -5.77 -8.51
C LEU A 115 19.00 -5.78 -9.75
N THR A 116 19.21 -6.96 -10.34
CA THR A 116 19.89 -7.08 -11.63
C THR A 116 19.16 -8.06 -12.54
N ILE A 117 19.06 -7.72 -13.82
CA ILE A 117 18.55 -8.60 -14.87
C ILE A 117 19.33 -8.37 -16.17
N GLY A 118 19.58 -9.45 -16.92
CA GLY A 118 20.48 -9.42 -18.06
C GLY A 118 21.92 -9.05 -17.65
N ALA A 119 22.70 -8.55 -18.61
CA ALA A 119 24.12 -8.24 -18.38
C ALA A 119 24.37 -6.87 -17.72
N THR A 120 23.45 -5.92 -17.90
CA THR A 120 23.74 -4.49 -17.61
C THR A 120 22.64 -3.75 -16.85
N THR A 121 21.43 -4.31 -16.74
CA THR A 121 20.33 -3.58 -16.09
C THR A 121 20.40 -3.80 -14.58
N THR A 122 20.53 -2.70 -13.85
CA THR A 122 20.53 -2.70 -12.39
C THR A 122 19.57 -1.65 -11.85
N ALA A 123 19.01 -1.90 -10.67
CA ALA A 123 18.22 -0.92 -9.93
C ALA A 123 18.48 -1.04 -8.42
N PRO A 124 18.35 0.08 -7.69
CA PRO A 124 18.55 0.06 -6.25
C PRO A 124 17.40 -0.67 -5.54
N LEU A 125 17.74 -1.34 -4.44
CA LEU A 125 16.78 -1.71 -3.40
C LEU A 125 16.92 -0.80 -2.19
N SER A 126 15.80 -0.33 -1.65
CA SER A 126 15.78 0.48 -0.45
C SER A 126 14.89 -0.12 0.63
N PHE A 127 15.47 -0.21 1.82
CA PHE A 127 14.81 -0.70 3.02
C PHE A 127 15.19 0.18 4.21
N ARG A 128 14.33 0.19 5.23
CA ARG A 128 14.65 0.76 6.54
C ARG A 128 14.45 -0.33 7.58
N VAL A 129 15.47 -0.58 8.40
CA VAL A 129 15.24 -1.36 9.64
C VAL A 129 14.90 -0.39 10.75
N GLY A 130 13.80 -0.62 11.43
CA GLY A 130 13.33 0.25 12.52
C GLY A 130 11.91 -0.08 12.92
N PRO A 131 11.36 0.64 13.90
CA PRO A 131 10.00 0.40 14.36
C PRO A 131 9.02 0.52 13.19
N PRO A 132 7.95 -0.30 13.16
CA PRO A 132 6.89 -0.18 12.17
C PRO A 132 6.40 1.27 12.08
N GLN A 133 6.42 1.84 10.87
CA GLN A 133 5.95 3.20 10.66
C GLN A 133 4.44 3.20 10.47
N PRO A 134 3.73 4.25 10.92
CA PRO A 134 2.33 4.43 10.59
C PRO A 134 2.12 4.40 9.08
N VAL A 135 1.10 3.67 8.63
CA VAL A 135 0.75 3.57 7.20
C VAL A 135 -0.37 4.53 6.86
N GLU A 136 -0.38 5.04 5.64
CA GLU A 136 -1.51 5.81 5.14
C GLU A 136 -2.76 4.93 5.17
N HIS A 137 -3.84 5.45 5.74
CA HIS A 137 -5.15 4.83 5.83
C HIS A 137 -6.15 5.81 5.20
N LYS A 138 -7.02 5.27 4.35
CA LYS A 138 -8.09 6.01 3.69
C LYS A 138 -9.40 5.33 3.96
N VAL A 139 -10.41 6.11 4.34
CA VAL A 139 -11.79 5.66 4.43
C VAL A 139 -12.62 6.64 3.61
N TYR A 140 -13.42 6.14 2.68
CA TYR A 140 -14.32 6.96 1.88
C TYR A 140 -15.66 6.28 1.76
N GLY A 141 -16.70 7.07 1.57
CA GLY A 141 -18.03 6.53 1.41
C GLY A 141 -19.04 7.57 1.00
N THR A 142 -20.22 7.07 0.66
CA THR A 142 -21.38 7.87 0.31
C THR A 142 -22.53 7.50 1.22
N VAL A 143 -23.15 8.50 1.82
CA VAL A 143 -24.24 8.35 2.79
C VAL A 143 -25.46 9.10 2.26
N ASP A 144 -26.63 8.47 2.30
CA ASP A 144 -27.89 9.11 1.89
C ASP A 144 -28.44 10.05 2.98
N ALA A 145 -29.55 10.73 2.68
CA ALA A 145 -30.17 11.65 3.64
C ALA A 145 -30.70 10.93 4.90
N ASN A 146 -30.99 9.64 4.83
CA ASN A 146 -31.47 8.84 5.96
C ASN A 146 -30.34 8.26 6.82
N GLY A 147 -29.08 8.47 6.43
CA GLY A 147 -27.91 7.91 7.11
C GLY A 147 -27.55 6.49 6.65
N ASN A 148 -28.14 5.99 5.56
CA ASN A 148 -27.75 4.71 4.99
C ASN A 148 -26.46 4.85 4.19
N VAL A 149 -25.57 3.87 4.31
CA VAL A 149 -24.36 3.78 3.49
C VAL A 149 -24.74 3.29 2.10
N LEU A 150 -24.57 4.14 1.10
CA LEU A 150 -24.79 3.81 -0.32
C LEU A 150 -23.56 3.15 -0.94
N SER A 151 -22.36 3.55 -0.52
CA SER A 151 -21.09 3.00 -0.98
C SER A 151 -19.95 3.27 0.01
N GLY A 152 -18.88 2.48 -0.08
CA GLY A 152 -17.73 2.54 0.82
C GLY A 152 -17.80 1.52 1.96
N ASP A 153 -16.69 1.34 2.65
CA ASP A 153 -16.50 0.42 3.76
C ASP A 153 -15.57 1.02 4.83
N GLY A 154 -15.39 0.32 5.96
CA GLY A 154 -14.50 0.78 7.03
C GLY A 154 -15.10 1.85 7.95
N PHE A 155 -16.40 2.12 7.87
CA PHE A 155 -17.11 3.01 8.78
C PHE A 155 -18.57 2.58 9.02
N THR A 156 -19.19 3.18 10.03
CA THR A 156 -20.63 3.13 10.27
C THR A 156 -21.18 4.53 10.50
N VAL A 157 -22.48 4.70 10.27
CA VAL A 157 -23.19 5.95 10.57
C VAL A 157 -23.94 5.78 11.89
N GLY A 158 -23.51 6.50 12.92
CA GLY A 158 -24.12 6.54 14.23
C GLY A 158 -25.29 7.54 14.31
N PRO A 159 -26.14 7.41 15.34
CA PRO A 159 -27.27 8.30 15.54
C PRO A 159 -26.79 9.74 15.75
N GLY A 160 -27.53 10.69 15.18
CA GLY A 160 -27.29 12.11 15.30
C GLY A 160 -28.59 12.91 15.41
N LEU A 161 -28.46 14.23 15.53
CA LEU A 161 -29.58 15.16 15.42
C LEU A 161 -30.00 15.31 13.95
N THR A 162 -31.13 15.97 13.71
CA THR A 162 -31.56 16.31 12.34
C THR A 162 -30.44 17.03 11.59
N GLY A 163 -30.06 16.51 10.42
CA GLY A 163 -28.98 17.06 9.61
C GLY A 163 -27.58 16.84 10.19
N ALA A 164 -27.39 15.94 11.16
CA ALA A 164 -26.08 15.59 11.71
C ALA A 164 -25.83 14.09 11.62
N TYR A 165 -24.71 13.71 11.00
CA TYR A 165 -24.31 12.32 10.79
C TYR A 165 -23.00 12.06 11.52
N LYS A 166 -23.00 11.07 12.42
CA LYS A 166 -21.78 10.67 13.13
C LYS A 166 -21.10 9.53 12.37
N ILE A 167 -20.00 9.81 11.69
CA ILE A 167 -19.25 8.79 10.96
C ILE A 167 -18.20 8.18 11.88
N ILE A 168 -18.32 6.89 12.17
CA ILE A 168 -17.46 6.15 13.10
C ILE A 168 -16.58 5.20 12.30
N PHE A 169 -15.26 5.31 12.42
CA PHE A 169 -14.32 4.45 11.71
C PHE A 169 -14.24 3.07 12.39
N ALA A 170 -14.27 2.01 11.57
CA ALA A 170 -14.09 0.64 12.05
C ALA A 170 -12.65 0.39 12.56
N LYS A 171 -11.66 1.04 11.92
CA LYS A 171 -10.26 1.06 12.36
C LYS A 171 -9.87 2.49 12.71
N LEU A 172 -9.32 2.68 13.91
CA LEU A 172 -8.85 3.99 14.38
C LEU A 172 -7.65 4.49 13.56
N PHE A 173 -7.62 5.80 13.32
CA PHE A 173 -6.40 6.49 12.89
C PHE A 173 -5.44 6.64 14.09
N ALA A 174 -4.14 6.59 13.81
CA ALA A 174 -3.08 6.85 14.79
C ALA A 174 -3.01 8.34 15.20
N SER A 175 -3.49 9.23 14.34
CA SER A 175 -3.58 10.68 14.59
C SER A 175 -4.86 11.23 13.95
N ARG A 176 -5.23 12.48 14.26
CA ARG A 176 -6.44 13.10 13.69
C ARG A 176 -6.36 13.09 12.15
N PRO A 177 -7.30 12.45 11.42
CA PRO A 177 -7.28 12.44 9.97
C PRO A 177 -7.71 13.80 9.40
N THR A 178 -7.36 14.03 8.15
CA THR A 178 -7.96 15.09 7.32
C THR A 178 -9.22 14.54 6.67
N VAL A 179 -10.31 15.30 6.72
CA VAL A 179 -11.61 14.86 6.18
C VAL A 179 -12.15 15.91 5.22
N LEU A 180 -12.60 15.45 4.05
CA LEU A 180 -13.33 16.24 3.05
C LEU A 180 -14.71 15.61 2.84
N ALA A 181 -15.75 16.44 2.77
CA ALA A 181 -17.11 16.00 2.45
C ALA A 181 -17.76 16.91 1.40
N THR A 182 -18.60 16.33 0.56
CA THR A 182 -19.32 17.01 -0.53
C THR A 182 -20.76 16.55 -0.57
N LEU A 183 -21.72 17.48 -0.67
CA LEU A 183 -23.13 17.15 -0.81
C LEU A 183 -23.43 16.44 -2.14
N LEU A 184 -24.38 15.51 -2.12
CA LEU A 184 -24.89 14.83 -3.33
C LEU A 184 -25.98 15.63 -4.05
N LYS A 185 -26.46 16.74 -3.47
CA LYS A 185 -27.59 17.50 -3.99
C LYS A 185 -27.14 18.64 -4.92
N GLY A 186 -27.84 18.82 -6.04
CA GLY A 186 -27.75 20.00 -6.90
C GLY A 186 -28.98 20.91 -6.78
N GLY A 187 -28.81 22.22 -6.97
CA GLY A 187 -29.90 23.19 -7.24
C GLY A 187 -30.38 24.05 -6.06
N GLU A 188 -30.32 23.56 -4.82
CA GLU A 188 -30.64 24.36 -3.61
C GLU A 188 -29.37 24.85 -2.90
N ARG A 189 -29.48 25.91 -2.09
CA ARG A 189 -28.39 26.35 -1.18
C ARG A 189 -28.23 25.36 -0.03
N GLY A 190 -27.62 24.22 -0.34
CA GLY A 190 -27.14 23.26 0.65
C GLY A 190 -25.74 23.65 1.14
N ALA A 191 -25.46 23.42 2.42
CA ALA A 191 -24.11 23.49 2.95
C ALA A 191 -23.78 22.22 3.75
N VAL A 192 -22.50 21.86 3.74
CA VAL A 192 -21.93 20.75 4.51
C VAL A 192 -20.77 21.27 5.35
N SER A 193 -20.74 20.91 6.63
CA SER A 193 -19.60 21.13 7.52
C SER A 193 -19.10 19.79 8.05
N VAL A 194 -17.79 19.70 8.24
CA VAL A 194 -17.14 18.58 8.92
C VAL A 194 -16.64 19.07 10.26
N GLU A 195 -17.05 18.39 11.31
CA GLU A 195 -16.85 18.80 12.70
C GLU A 195 -16.36 17.66 13.56
N SER A 196 -15.83 18.01 14.74
CA SER A 196 -15.47 17.04 15.79
C SER A 196 -14.57 15.90 15.33
N VAL A 197 -13.69 16.16 14.35
CA VAL A 197 -12.78 15.16 13.78
C VAL A 197 -11.79 14.70 14.85
N ASN A 198 -11.79 13.40 15.12
CA ASN A 198 -10.83 12.72 15.97
C ASN A 198 -10.38 11.40 15.32
N THR A 199 -9.59 10.61 16.04
CA THR A 199 -9.01 9.37 15.52
C THR A 199 -10.03 8.27 15.21
N GLY A 200 -11.20 8.30 15.84
CA GLY A 200 -12.22 7.25 15.71
C GLY A 200 -13.52 7.70 15.03
N LEU A 201 -13.76 9.00 14.90
CA LEU A 201 -14.98 9.52 14.27
C LEU A 201 -14.83 10.97 13.80
N PHE A 202 -15.79 11.38 12.99
CA PHE A 202 -16.11 12.77 12.74
C PHE A 202 -17.63 12.95 12.63
N VAL A 203 -18.08 14.20 12.65
CA VAL A 203 -19.48 14.56 12.46
C VAL A 203 -19.61 15.36 11.17
N VAL A 204 -20.60 15.04 10.35
CA VAL A 204 -21.00 15.84 9.21
C VAL A 204 -22.29 16.55 9.56
N GLN A 205 -22.32 17.87 9.46
CA GLN A 205 -23.58 18.61 9.50
C GLN A 205 -23.98 19.04 8.10
N THR A 206 -25.27 18.93 7.81
CA THR A 206 -25.88 19.34 6.55
C THR A 206 -27.01 20.33 6.83
N THR A 207 -27.05 21.38 6.01
CA THR A 207 -28.09 22.41 6.12
C THR A 207 -28.65 22.74 4.75
N THR A 208 -29.90 23.19 4.74
CA THR A 208 -30.57 23.76 3.57
C THR A 208 -31.12 25.12 3.98
N ASN A 209 -30.77 26.17 3.23
CA ASN A 209 -31.18 27.55 3.54
C ASN A 209 -30.84 27.98 4.99
N GLY A 210 -29.72 27.49 5.53
CA GLY A 210 -29.24 27.82 6.87
C GLY A 210 -29.91 27.05 8.02
N ALA A 211 -30.87 26.17 7.74
CA ALA A 211 -31.50 25.31 8.74
C ALA A 211 -30.94 23.87 8.66
N PRO A 212 -30.76 23.16 9.79
CA PRO A 212 -30.39 21.75 9.79
C PRO A 212 -31.38 20.92 8.97
N ALA A 213 -30.87 20.20 7.98
CA ALA A 213 -31.69 19.40 7.09
C ALA A 213 -30.91 18.13 6.69
N PRO A 214 -31.55 16.95 6.71
CA PRO A 214 -30.89 15.72 6.29
C PRO A 214 -30.59 15.76 4.78
N LEU A 215 -29.32 15.74 4.40
CA LEU A 215 -28.87 15.70 3.01
C LEU A 215 -27.84 14.59 2.84
N GLY A 216 -27.87 13.88 1.71
CA GLY A 216 -26.83 12.92 1.37
C GLY A 216 -25.51 13.60 1.00
N PHE A 217 -24.40 12.93 1.28
CA PHE A 217 -23.04 13.41 1.02
C PHE A 217 -22.08 12.26 0.70
N SER A 218 -20.98 12.57 0.01
CA SER A 218 -19.80 11.73 -0.08
C SER A 218 -18.68 12.32 0.78
N PHE A 219 -17.79 11.48 1.28
CA PHE A 219 -16.62 11.93 2.03
C PHE A 219 -15.39 11.07 1.77
N ILE A 220 -14.23 11.63 2.11
CA ILE A 220 -12.97 10.90 2.27
C ILE A 220 -12.26 11.39 3.53
N ALA A 221 -11.76 10.44 4.32
CA ALA A 221 -10.90 10.64 5.47
C ALA A 221 -9.54 10.03 5.18
N ILE A 222 -8.47 10.81 5.30
CA ILE A 222 -7.09 10.40 5.03
C ILE A 222 -6.23 10.73 6.25
N GLY A 223 -5.43 9.77 6.69
CA GLY A 223 -4.53 9.96 7.81
C GLY A 223 -3.61 8.76 8.00
N LEU A 224 -2.87 8.77 9.10
CA LEU A 224 -2.01 7.66 9.46
C LEU A 224 -2.79 6.67 10.33
N ALA A 225 -2.61 5.38 10.13
CA ALA A 225 -3.05 4.33 11.05
C ALA A 225 -1.86 3.58 11.61
N ALA A 226 -2.10 2.87 12.73
CA ALA A 226 -1.14 1.87 13.18
C ALA A 226 -0.85 0.89 12.03
N PRO A 227 0.43 0.51 11.84
CA PRO A 227 0.80 -0.50 10.87
C PRO A 227 -0.06 -1.74 11.10
N ASN A 228 -0.49 -2.37 10.01
CA ASN A 228 -1.28 -3.61 10.13
C ASN A 228 -0.44 -4.65 10.90
N PRO A 229 -1.03 -5.30 11.92
CA PRO A 229 -0.37 -6.39 12.64
C PRO A 229 -0.06 -7.57 11.72
#